data_AF-A0A4Y9T3U8-F1
#
_entry.id   AF-A0A4Y9T3U8-F1
#
_cell.length_a   1.000
_cell.length_b   1.000
_cell.length_c   1.000
_cell.angle_alpha   90.00
_cell.angle_beta   90.00
_cell.angle_gamma   90.00
#
_symmetry.space_group_name_H-M   'P 1'
#
loop_
_entity.id
_entity.type
_entity.pdbx_description
1 polymer ?
#
loop_
_entity_poly.entity_id
_entity_poly.type
_entity_poly.pdbx_seq_one_letter_code
_entity_poly.pdbx_strand_id
1 'polypeptide(L)'
;YAFIDASGLYSNPINKSDRSWMNVPFRLADDRLDKPFLAGADERGLLNLKGHRSVGGMRASIYNAVDINAINALVSYMAEFEKEHG
;
A
#
# COMPACT_ATOMS: atom_id res chain seq x y z
N TYR A 1 -7.96 -1.90 -4.71
CA TYR A 1 -8.63 -0.69 -4.20
C TYR A 1 -9.61 -0.95 -3.08
N ALA A 2 -10.56 -1.90 -3.22
CA ALA A 2 -11.59 -2.15 -2.21
C ALA A 2 -11.06 -2.27 -0.77
N PHE A 3 -9.93 -2.96 -0.56
CA PHE A 3 -9.27 -3.06 0.75
C PHE A 3 -8.87 -1.69 1.33
N ILE A 4 -8.19 -0.84 0.55
CA ILE A 4 -7.82 0.52 0.97
C ILE A 4 -9.07 1.36 1.26
N ASP A 5 -10.12 1.24 0.45
CA ASP A 5 -11.34 2.04 0.62
C ASP A 5 -12.18 1.63 1.84
N ALA A 6 -12.01 0.40 2.34
CA ALA A 6 -12.72 -0.13 3.50
C ALA A 6 -11.90 -0.02 4.81
N SER A 7 -10.68 0.49 4.72
CA SER A 7 -9.73 0.58 5.83
C SER A 7 -9.89 1.87 6.62
N GLY A 8 -9.64 1.81 7.93
CA GLY A 8 -9.49 2.99 8.78
C GLY A 8 -8.05 3.52 8.81
N LEU A 9 -7.08 2.65 8.55
CA LEU A 9 -5.65 2.98 8.57
C LEU A 9 -5.13 3.48 7.21
N TYR A 10 -5.66 2.99 6.10
CA TYR A 10 -5.19 3.33 4.76
C TYR A 10 -6.12 4.31 4.05
N SER A 11 -5.53 5.19 3.24
CA SER A 11 -6.28 6.08 2.35
C SER A 11 -5.61 6.21 0.99
N ASN A 12 -6.40 6.55 -0.02
CA ASN A 12 -5.89 6.85 -1.36
C ASN A 12 -6.17 8.33 -1.70
N PRO A 13 -5.16 9.13 -2.05
CA PRO A 13 -5.33 10.57 -2.29
C PRO A 13 -5.96 10.91 -3.65
N ILE A 14 -6.25 9.91 -4.49
CA ILE A 14 -6.77 10.07 -5.85
C ILE A 14 -8.28 9.82 -5.87
N ASN A 15 -8.99 10.71 -6.55
CA ASN A 15 -10.41 10.56 -6.84
C ASN A 15 -10.72 9.20 -7.46
N LYS A 16 -11.82 8.56 -7.04
CA LYS A 16 -12.17 7.19 -7.45
C LYS A 16 -12.21 7.00 -8.98
N SER A 17 -12.69 8.00 -9.73
CA SER A 17 -12.76 7.98 -11.19
C SER A 17 -11.40 8.00 -11.88
N ASP A 18 -10.38 8.53 -11.21
CA ASP A 18 -9.08 8.85 -11.82
C ASP A 18 -7.98 7.85 -11.40
N ARG A 19 -8.37 6.82 -10.64
CA ARG A 19 -7.45 5.83 -10.08
C ARG A 19 -6.87 4.94 -11.17
N SER A 20 -5.53 4.93 -11.25
CA SER A 20 -4.80 4.09 -12.17
C SER A 20 -4.98 2.60 -11.84
N TRP A 21 -5.06 1.77 -12.87
CA TRP A 21 -5.06 0.32 -12.73
C TRP A 21 -3.65 -0.24 -12.51
N MET A 22 -2.62 0.58 -12.72
CA MET A 22 -1.21 0.16 -12.71
C MET A 22 -0.44 0.72 -11.52
N ASN A 23 -0.75 1.94 -11.09
CA ASN A 23 -0.04 2.61 -10.00
C ASN A 23 -1.04 2.98 -8.91
N VAL A 24 -0.93 2.30 -7.78
CA VAL A 24 -1.84 2.43 -6.64
C VAL A 24 -1.11 3.19 -5.52
N PRO A 25 -1.13 4.53 -5.50
CA PRO A 25 -0.62 5.28 -4.36
C PRO A 25 -1.55 5.10 -3.16
N PHE A 26 -1.02 4.98 -1.96
CA PHE A 26 -1.81 5.00 -0.74
C PHE A 26 -0.99 5.58 0.41
N ARG A 27 -1.67 6.03 1.46
CA ARG A 27 -1.07 6.62 2.66
C ARG A 27 -1.62 5.92 3.89
N LEU A 28 -0.83 5.85 4.94
CA LEU A 28 -1.34 5.51 6.27
C LEU A 28 -1.95 6.76 6.91
N ALA A 29 -2.81 6.56 7.92
CA ALA A 29 -3.40 7.64 8.69
C ALA A 29 -2.37 8.40 9.55
N ASP A 30 -1.22 7.77 9.83
CA ASP A 30 -0.10 8.34 10.58
C ASP A 30 1.23 8.07 9.85
N ASP A 31 1.87 9.14 9.36
CA ASP A 31 3.15 9.07 8.64
C ASP A 31 4.29 8.45 9.47
N ARG A 32 4.16 8.40 10.81
CA ARG A 32 5.14 7.71 11.67
C ARG A 32 5.19 6.21 11.39
N LEU A 33 4.11 5.64 10.84
CA LEU A 33 3.98 4.23 10.50
C LEU A 33 4.58 3.88 9.13
N ASP A 34 4.92 4.86 8.28
CA ASP A 34 5.50 4.60 6.96
C ASP A 34 6.80 3.79 7.04
N LYS A 35 7.70 4.13 7.99
CA LYS A 35 8.97 3.41 8.17
C LYS A 35 8.76 1.97 8.66
N PRO A 36 7.99 1.71 9.74
CA PRO A 36 7.61 0.36 10.15
C PRO A 36 6.94 -0.46 9.02
N PHE A 37 6.02 0.16 8.28
CA PHE A 37 5.34 -0.51 7.17
C PHE A 37 6.33 -0.95 6.08
N LEU A 38 7.23 -0.06 5.67
CA LEU A 38 8.23 -0.40 4.66
C LEU A 38 9.21 -1.48 5.13
N ALA A 39 9.58 -1.47 6.41
CA ALA A 39 10.44 -2.51 6.98
C ALA A 39 9.74 -3.88 7.01
N GLY A 40 8.50 -3.95 7.49
CA GLY A 40 7.74 -5.21 7.54
C GLY A 40 7.39 -5.75 6.15
N ALA A 41 7.20 -4.86 5.17
CA ALA A 41 7.05 -5.23 3.76
C ALA A 41 8.34 -5.83 3.19
N ASP A 42 9.50 -5.22 3.47
CA ASP A 42 10.81 -5.70 2.99
C ASP A 42 11.13 -7.10 3.53
N GLU A 43 10.86 -7.36 4.81
CA GLU A 43 10.99 -8.68 5.45
C GLU A 43 10.14 -9.77 4.77
N ARG A 44 9.03 -9.38 4.14
CA ARG A 44 8.11 -10.26 3.40
C ARG A 44 8.42 -10.34 1.90
N GLY A 45 9.49 -9.68 1.45
CA GLY A 45 9.85 -9.58 0.04
C GLY A 45 8.93 -8.68 -0.79
N LEU A 46 8.12 -7.84 -0.15
CA LEU A 46 7.24 -6.86 -0.80
C LEU A 46 8.02 -5.57 -1.08
N LEU A 47 8.87 -5.63 -2.10
CA LEU A 47 9.84 -4.58 -2.41
C LEU A 47 9.21 -3.39 -3.17
N ASN A 48 9.93 -2.26 -3.18
CA ASN A 48 9.63 -1.07 -4.00
C ASN A 48 8.28 -0.39 -3.72
N LEU A 49 7.75 -0.53 -2.49
CA LEU A 49 6.50 0.11 -2.10
C LEU A 49 6.64 1.57 -1.68
N LYS A 50 7.86 2.09 -1.46
CA LYS A 50 8.05 3.48 -1.02
C LYS A 50 7.51 4.46 -2.08
N GLY A 51 6.61 5.34 -1.65
CA GLY A 51 6.02 6.38 -2.49
C GLY A 51 7.05 7.41 -2.96
N HIS A 52 6.63 8.27 -3.90
CA HIS A 52 7.51 9.31 -4.42
C HIS A 52 7.81 10.36 -3.34
N ARG A 53 9.05 10.86 -3.30
CA ARG A 53 9.56 11.75 -2.25
C ARG A 53 8.72 13.01 -2.00
N SER A 54 8.02 13.50 -3.02
CA SER A 54 7.21 14.72 -2.95
C SER A 54 5.81 14.49 -2.36
N VAL A 55 5.35 13.23 -2.32
CA VAL A 55 3.98 12.89 -1.87
C VAL A 55 3.97 11.97 -0.65
N GLY A 56 5.09 11.34 -0.30
CA GLY A 56 5.17 10.42 0.85
C GLY A 56 4.35 9.15 0.66
N GLY A 57 4.14 8.40 1.76
CA GLY A 57 3.36 7.17 1.76
C GLY A 57 3.95 6.07 0.88
N MET A 58 3.05 5.28 0.29
CA MET A 58 3.37 4.09 -0.48
C MET A 58 2.81 4.17 -1.89
N ARG A 59 3.39 3.37 -2.79
CA ARG A 59 2.89 3.15 -4.14
C ARG A 59 3.12 1.69 -4.54
N ALA A 60 2.04 0.93 -4.70
CA ALA A 60 2.11 -0.38 -5.33
C ALA A 60 2.03 -0.22 -6.85
N SER A 61 3.04 -0.70 -7.57
CA SER A 61 3.08 -0.68 -9.03
C SER A 61 2.83 -2.10 -9.56
N ILE A 62 1.68 -2.32 -10.17
CA ILE A 62 1.13 -3.64 -10.52
C ILE A 62 1.06 -3.82 -12.05
N TYR A 63 2.20 -3.67 -12.71
CA TYR A 63 2.31 -3.89 -14.16
C TYR A 63 2.13 -5.37 -14.53
N ASN A 64 2.03 -5.67 -15.82
CA ASN A 64 1.74 -7.01 -16.37
C ASN A 64 2.59 -8.16 -15.83
N ALA A 65 3.82 -7.89 -15.37
CA ALA A 65 4.73 -8.91 -14.83
C ALA A 65 4.49 -9.22 -13.34
N VAL A 66 3.59 -8.49 -12.67
CA VAL A 66 3.24 -8.72 -11.27
C VAL A 66 2.15 -9.79 -11.20
N ASP A 67 2.49 -10.90 -10.52
CA ASP A 67 1.57 -12.00 -10.28
C ASP A 67 0.46 -11.60 -9.28
N ILE A 68 -0.75 -12.14 -9.46
CA ILE A 68 -1.86 -11.97 -8.52
C ILE A 68 -1.50 -12.41 -7.09
N ASN A 69 -0.62 -13.41 -6.94
CA ASN A 69 -0.12 -13.85 -5.65
C ASN A 69 0.67 -12.77 -4.92
N ALA A 70 1.43 -11.94 -5.64
CA ALA A 70 2.12 -10.80 -5.04
C ALA A 70 1.14 -9.72 -4.57
N ILE A 71 0.05 -9.51 -5.33
CA ILE A 71 -1.03 -8.61 -4.94
C ILE A 71 -1.74 -9.13 -3.70
N ASN A 72 -2.04 -10.43 -3.64
CA ASN A 72 -2.66 -11.07 -2.48
C ASN A 72 -1.74 -11.00 -1.25
N ALA A 73 -0.44 -11.24 -1.41
CA ALA A 73 0.54 -11.11 -0.33
C ALA A 73 0.59 -9.68 0.21
N LEU A 74 0.55 -8.67 -0.66
CA LEU A 74 0.46 -7.27 -0.24
C LEU A 74 -0.84 -7.00 0.54
N VAL A 75 -2.00 -7.44 0.04
CA VAL A 75 -3.28 -7.22 0.73
C VAL A 75 -3.31 -7.93 2.09
N SER A 76 -2.81 -9.16 2.18
CA SER A 76 -2.69 -9.90 3.45
C SER A 76 -1.80 -9.16 4.44
N TYR A 77 -0.63 -8.69 3.99
CA TYR A 77 0.26 -7.90 4.83
C TYR A 77 -0.39 -6.60 5.30
N MET A 78 -1.10 -5.88 4.41
CA MET A 78 -1.81 -4.67 4.79
C MET A 78 -2.87 -4.95 5.87
N ALA A 79 -3.57 -6.08 5.79
CA ALA A 79 -4.54 -6.51 6.79
C ALA A 79 -3.92 -6.92 8.12
N GLU A 80 -2.76 -7.55 8.12
CA GLU A 80 -1.98 -7.83 9.34
C GLU A 80 -1.55 -6.53 10.01
N PHE A 81 -0.92 -5.64 9.24
CA PHE A 81 -0.41 -4.38 9.75
C PHE A 81 -1.54 -3.47 10.31
N GLU A 82 -2.71 -3.45 9.66
CA GLU A 82 -3.87 -2.72 10.17
C GLU A 82 -4.42 -3.30 11.48
N LYS A 83 -4.36 -4.63 11.69
CA LYS A 83 -4.77 -5.20 12.99
C LYS A 83 -3.82 -4.84 14.12
N GLU A 84 -2.54 -4.63 13.82
CA GLU A 84 -1.51 -4.30 14.81
C GLU A 84 -1.46 -2.80 15.14
N HIS A 85 -1.89 -1.95 14.21
CA HIS A 85 -1.71 -0.49 14.28
C HIS A 85 -2.98 0.36 14.10
N GLY A 86 -4.13 -0.26 13.82
CA GLY A 86 -5.43 0.38 13.64
C GLY A 86 -6.22 0.60 14.93
#